data_AF-A0A3G9JLG3-F1
#
_entry.id   AF-A0A3G9JLG3-F1
#
_cell.length_a   1.000
_cell.length_b   1.000
_cell.length_c   1.000
_cell.angle_alpha   90.00
_cell.angle_beta   90.00
_cell.angle_gamma   90.00
#
_symmetry.space_group_name_H-M   'P 1'
#
loop_
_entity.id
_entity.type
_entity.pdbx_description
1 polymer ?
#
loop_
_entity_poly.entity_id
_entity_poly.type
_entity_poly.pdbx_seq_one_letter_code
_entity_poly.pdbx_strand_id
1 'polypeptide(L)'
;MNPFTLNFGIKPTSYISRNTLKDEIIHSFNANPSTSNLYMITGLRGSGKTVFLTDIEDYFRDQGWIVFDLSIETNLLQSFAAKLYNHQKLRSFFNLAKLNFSHLGIGIEINGEPPITDLSTAIERMLDVVKKKNKKNTHFS
;
A
#
# COMPACT_ATOMS: atom_id res chain seq x y z
N MET A 1 39.41 -7.31 22.65
CA MET A 1 38.30 -6.50 23.16
C MET A 1 37.01 -7.12 22.65
N ASN A 2 36.08 -7.48 23.53
CA ASN A 2 34.93 -8.33 23.23
C ASN A 2 33.76 -7.50 22.65
N PRO A 3 33.21 -7.83 21.47
CA PRO A 3 32.13 -7.08 20.82
C PRO A 3 30.73 -7.29 21.44
N PHE A 4 30.59 -8.03 22.54
CA PHE A 4 29.30 -8.29 23.23
C PHE A 4 29.08 -7.46 24.50
N THR A 5 29.60 -6.22 24.58
CA THR A 5 29.27 -5.35 25.71
C THR A 5 27.91 -4.68 25.50
N LEU A 6 26.89 -5.21 26.19
CA LEU A 6 25.55 -4.66 26.25
C LEU A 6 25.55 -3.42 27.16
N ASN A 7 25.90 -2.25 26.62
CA ASN A 7 25.77 -0.98 27.36
C ASN A 7 24.29 -0.58 27.44
N PHE A 8 23.55 -1.16 28.38
CA PHE A 8 22.28 -0.58 28.82
C PHE A 8 22.57 0.78 29.46
N GLY A 9 22.09 1.87 28.87
CA GLY A 9 22.02 3.16 29.54
C GLY A 9 22.48 4.39 28.77
N ILE A 10 23.12 4.26 27.61
CA ILE A 10 23.44 5.44 26.79
C ILE A 10 22.25 5.72 25.87
N LYS A 11 21.41 6.69 26.25
CA LYS A 11 20.37 7.22 25.37
C LYS A 11 21.08 7.98 24.23
N PRO A 12 20.98 7.55 22.96
CA PRO A 12 21.69 8.20 21.86
C PRO A 12 21.27 9.67 21.75
N THR A 13 22.22 10.53 21.34
CA THR A 13 22.16 12.00 21.36
C THR A 13 21.08 12.63 20.47
N SER A 14 20.26 11.82 19.80
CA SER A 14 18.93 12.19 19.32
C SER A 14 18.04 10.95 19.33
N TYR A 15 17.38 10.68 20.45
CA TYR A 15 16.29 9.71 20.48
C TYR A 15 15.06 10.40 19.88
N ILE A 16 14.93 10.35 18.55
CA ILE A 16 13.68 10.74 17.90
C ILE A 16 12.63 9.73 18.38
N SER A 17 11.57 10.22 19.01
CA SER A 17 10.52 9.34 19.51
C SER A 17 9.85 8.63 18.34
N ARG A 18 9.44 7.37 18.52
CA ARG A 18 8.69 6.64 17.49
C ARG A 18 7.43 7.38 17.04
N ASN A 19 6.80 8.10 17.97
CA ASN A 19 5.63 8.92 17.68
C ASN A 19 6.00 10.08 16.74
N THR A 20 7.12 10.77 17.00
CA THR A 20 7.60 11.86 16.13
C THR A 20 7.88 11.38 14.71
N LEU A 21 8.51 10.21 14.54
CA LEU A 21 8.73 9.62 13.20
C LEU A 21 7.42 9.25 12.52
N LYS A 22 6.47 8.67 13.26
CA LYS A 22 5.13 8.35 12.75
C LYS A 22 4.42 9.60 12.29
N ASP A 23 4.43 10.66 13.09
CA ASP A 23 3.77 11.94 12.79
C ASP A 23 4.36 12.61 11.55
N GLU A 24 5.69 12.55 11.38
CA GLU A 24 6.37 13.06 10.18
C GLU A 24 5.91 12.33 8.90
N ILE A 25 5.86 10.99 8.95
CA ILE A 25 5.37 10.17 7.84
C ILE A 25 3.91 10.48 7.55
N ILE A 26 3.06 10.53 8.58
CA ILE A 26 1.64 10.85 8.42
C ILE A 26 1.46 12.24 7.81
N HIS A 27 2.23 13.22 8.25
CA HIS A 27 2.16 14.59 7.76
C HIS A 27 2.57 14.67 6.29
N SER A 28 3.62 13.98 5.88
CA SER A 28 4.09 14.02 4.49
C SER A 28 3.08 13.46 3.50
N PHE A 29 2.41 12.36 3.86
CA PHE A 29 1.39 11.71 3.02
C PHE A 29 0.11 12.54 2.94
N ASN A 30 -0.25 13.28 3.99
CA ASN A 30 -1.45 14.13 4.03
C ASN A 30 -1.22 15.55 3.51
N ALA A 31 0.03 15.99 3.33
CA ALA A 31 0.34 17.30 2.75
C ALA A 31 -0.20 17.41 1.31
N ASN A 32 -0.57 18.62 0.89
CA ASN A 32 -1.00 18.89 -0.48
C ASN A 32 -0.21 20.09 -1.08
N PRO A 33 0.74 19.86 -2.00
CA PRO A 33 1.16 18.55 -2.52
C PRO A 33 1.89 17.71 -1.45
N SER A 34 1.83 16.38 -1.58
CA SER A 34 2.54 15.48 -0.67
C SER A 34 4.04 15.73 -0.76
N THR A 35 4.69 15.93 0.39
CA THR A 35 6.13 16.27 0.43
C THR A 35 7.02 15.05 0.25
N SER A 36 6.51 13.85 0.58
CA SER A 36 7.13 12.56 0.28
C SER A 36 6.05 11.46 0.19
N ASN A 37 6.20 10.59 -0.81
CA ASN A 37 5.33 9.44 -1.07
C ASN A 37 6.04 8.09 -0.87
N LEU A 38 7.33 8.11 -0.48
CA LEU A 38 8.16 6.91 -0.35
C LEU A 38 8.99 6.98 0.93
N TYR A 39 8.90 5.93 1.74
CA TYR A 39 9.67 5.77 2.97
C TYR A 39 10.31 4.40 3.02
N MET A 40 11.54 4.34 3.54
CA MET A 40 12.25 3.09 3.79
C MET A 40 12.49 2.94 5.30
N ILE A 41 11.91 1.91 5.91
CA ILE A 41 12.08 1.62 7.34
C ILE A 41 13.27 0.68 7.51
N THR A 42 14.33 1.17 8.16
CA THR A 42 15.60 0.43 8.34
C THR A 42 15.99 0.37 9.83
N GLY A 43 16.88 -0.55 10.20
CA GLY A 43 17.37 -0.71 11.57
C GLY A 43 17.78 -2.16 11.90
N LEU A 44 18.39 -2.35 13.07
CA LEU A 44 18.88 -3.64 13.54
C LEU A 44 17.78 -4.72 13.62
N ARG A 45 18.14 -6.00 13.53
CA ARG A 45 17.18 -7.11 13.75
C ARG A 45 16.59 -6.97 15.15
N GLY A 46 15.27 -7.14 15.27
CA GLY A 46 14.56 -6.98 16.55
C GLY A 46 14.27 -5.53 16.97
N SER A 47 14.59 -4.51 16.16
CA SER A 47 14.32 -3.10 16.49
C SER A 47 12.84 -2.69 16.42
N GLY A 48 11.93 -3.62 16.09
CA GLY A 48 10.49 -3.37 15.97
C GLY A 48 10.04 -2.74 14.64
N LYS A 49 10.79 -2.91 13.55
CA LYS A 49 10.44 -2.37 12.22
C LYS A 49 9.05 -2.79 11.75
N THR A 50 8.71 -4.08 11.87
CA THR A 50 7.40 -4.60 11.47
C THR A 50 6.29 -4.01 12.33
N VAL A 51 6.49 -3.92 13.65
CA VAL A 51 5.52 -3.27 14.56
C VAL A 51 5.30 -1.81 14.15
N PHE A 52 6.37 -1.07 13.88
CA PHE A 52 6.28 0.32 13.45
C PHE A 52 5.57 0.49 12.09
N LEU A 53 5.83 -0.40 11.12
CA LEU A 53 5.12 -0.40 9.85
C LEU A 53 3.62 -0.69 10.05
N THR A 54 3.28 -1.69 10.86
CA THR A 54 1.89 -2.02 11.21
C THR A 54 1.19 -0.83 11.87
N ASP A 55 1.85 -0.13 12.81
CA ASP A 55 1.29 1.06 13.47
C ASP A 55 0.96 2.20 12.49
N ILE A 56 1.75 2.35 11.41
CA ILE A 56 1.50 3.33 10.34
C ILE A 56 0.36 2.85 9.44
N GLU A 57 0.37 1.58 9.03
CA GLU A 57 -0.68 1.02 8.19
C GLU A 57 -2.06 1.10 8.85
N ASP A 58 -2.14 0.77 10.14
CA ASP A 58 -3.39 0.82 10.91
C ASP A 58 -3.91 2.24 11.01
N TYR A 59 -3.04 3.23 11.23
CA TYR A 59 -3.43 4.64 11.19
C TYR A 59 -4.08 5.00 9.85
N PHE A 60 -3.47 4.64 8.72
CA PHE A 60 -4.02 4.96 7.40
C PHE A 60 -5.34 4.21 7.13
N ARG A 61 -5.46 2.95 7.56
CA ARG A 61 -6.73 2.20 7.50
C ARG A 61 -7.84 2.92 8.27
N ASP A 62 -7.53 3.41 9.48
CA ASP A 62 -8.48 4.16 10.32
C ASP A 62 -8.88 5.50 9.68
N GLN A 63 -7.96 6.14 8.95
CA GLN A 63 -8.26 7.33 8.14
C GLN A 63 -9.00 7.00 6.82
N GLY A 64 -9.41 5.73 6.62
CA GLY A 64 -10.20 5.29 5.48
C GLY A 64 -9.40 5.00 4.21
N TRP A 65 -8.06 5.02 4.28
CA TRP A 65 -7.21 4.68 3.14
C TRP A 65 -7.33 3.19 2.80
N ILE A 66 -7.05 2.86 1.54
CA ILE A 66 -6.90 1.48 1.09
C ILE A 66 -5.42 1.12 1.19
N VAL A 67 -5.07 0.26 2.15
CA VAL A 67 -3.69 -0.15 2.43
C VAL A 67 -3.47 -1.58 1.92
N PHE A 68 -2.47 -1.75 1.06
CA PHE A 68 -2.04 -3.06 0.57
C PHE A 68 -0.67 -3.42 1.13
N ASP A 69 -0.64 -4.37 2.06
CA ASP A 69 0.60 -5.03 2.48
C ASP A 69 1.09 -5.94 1.34
N LEU A 70 2.35 -5.85 0.93
CA LEU A 70 2.91 -6.66 -0.15
C LEU A 70 4.15 -7.41 0.32
N SER A 71 4.12 -8.74 0.20
CA SER A 71 5.27 -9.59 0.52
C SER A 71 6.18 -9.78 -0.69
N ILE A 72 7.48 -9.58 -0.47
CA ILE A 72 8.56 -9.85 -1.43
C ILE A 72 8.74 -11.35 -1.73
N GLU A 73 8.13 -12.24 -0.93
CA GLU A 73 8.18 -13.69 -1.17
C GLU A 73 7.31 -14.10 -2.37
N THR A 74 6.44 -13.21 -2.83
CA THR A 74 5.53 -13.42 -3.96
C THR A 74 5.83 -12.46 -5.11
N ASN A 75 5.29 -12.74 -6.29
CA ASN A 75 5.32 -11.76 -7.38
C ASN A 75 4.49 -10.53 -6.96
N LEU A 76 5.18 -9.41 -6.69
CA LEU A 76 4.58 -8.17 -6.16
C LEU A 76 3.46 -7.64 -7.06
N LEU A 77 3.67 -7.67 -8.38
CA LEU A 77 2.70 -7.15 -9.33
C LEU A 77 1.42 -8.01 -9.34
N GLN A 78 1.59 -9.33 -9.29
CA GLN A 78 0.47 -10.27 -9.29
C GLN A 78 -0.32 -10.19 -7.98
N SER A 79 0.41 -10.13 -6.86
CA SER A 79 -0.15 -9.95 -5.52
C SER A 79 -0.92 -8.64 -5.43
N PHE A 80 -0.35 -7.54 -5.94
CA PHE A 80 -1.01 -6.25 -5.95
C PHE A 80 -2.27 -6.26 -6.80
N ALA A 81 -2.22 -6.80 -8.02
CA ALA A 81 -3.39 -6.88 -8.88
C ALA A 81 -4.52 -7.73 -8.27
N ALA A 82 -4.17 -8.87 -7.66
CA ALA A 82 -5.12 -9.73 -6.97
C ALA A 82 -5.78 -9.02 -5.78
N LYS A 83 -4.98 -8.33 -4.95
CA LYS A 83 -5.50 -7.57 -3.81
C LYS A 83 -6.36 -6.40 -4.26
N LEU A 84 -5.95 -5.70 -5.32
CA LEU A 84 -6.69 -4.59 -5.90
C LEU A 84 -8.08 -5.04 -6.37
N TYR A 85 -8.13 -6.07 -7.22
CA TYR A 85 -9.38 -6.60 -7.79
C TYR A 85 -10.35 -7.13 -6.72
N ASN A 86 -9.84 -7.79 -5.68
CA ASN A 86 -10.64 -8.39 -4.63
C ASN A 86 -11.01 -7.41 -3.49
N HIS A 87 -10.50 -6.17 -3.50
CA HIS A 87 -10.81 -5.21 -2.45
C HIS A 87 -12.30 -4.83 -2.48
N GLN A 88 -13.02 -5.04 -1.38
CA GLN A 88 -14.48 -4.91 -1.30
C GLN A 88 -15.01 -3.56 -1.81
N LYS A 89 -14.37 -2.44 -1.41
CA LYS A 89 -14.78 -1.10 -1.86
C LYS A 89 -14.58 -0.88 -3.37
N LEU A 90 -13.57 -1.52 -3.96
CA LEU A 90 -13.16 -1.27 -5.35
C LEU A 90 -13.81 -2.24 -6.34
N ARG A 91 -14.10 -3.47 -5.91
CA ARG A 91 -14.71 -4.51 -6.72
C ARG A 91 -16.00 -4.05 -7.40
N SER A 92 -16.82 -3.27 -6.69
CA SER A 92 -18.05 -2.68 -7.25
C SER A 92 -17.76 -1.76 -8.45
N PHE A 93 -16.68 -0.98 -8.41
CA PHE A 93 -16.27 -0.11 -9.50
C PHE A 93 -15.79 -0.90 -10.72
N PHE A 94 -15.09 -2.01 -10.51
CA PHE A 94 -14.62 -2.88 -11.59
C PHE A 94 -15.76 -3.64 -12.28
N ASN A 95 -16.71 -4.14 -11.49
CA ASN A 95 -17.92 -4.77 -12.02
C ASN A 95 -18.75 -3.78 -12.87
N LEU A 96 -18.92 -2.54 -12.39
CA LEU A 96 -19.61 -1.49 -13.15
C LEU A 96 -18.89 -1.10 -14.44
N ALA A 97 -17.57 -1.15 -14.43
CA ALA A 97 -16.75 -0.90 -15.61
C ALA A 97 -16.67 -2.11 -16.56
N LYS A 98 -17.35 -3.23 -16.23
CA LYS A 98 -17.30 -4.50 -16.96
C LYS A 98 -15.87 -5.01 -17.21
N LEU A 99 -14.95 -4.74 -16.28
CA LEU A 99 -13.59 -5.18 -16.42
C LEU A 99 -13.52 -6.69 -16.14
N ASN A 100 -13.33 -7.48 -17.20
CA ASN A 100 -13.20 -8.92 -17.11
C ASN A 100 -11.71 -9.31 -17.01
N PHE A 101 -11.25 -9.61 -15.80
CA PHE A 101 -9.85 -9.97 -15.51
C PHE A 101 -9.64 -11.49 -15.38
N SER A 102 -10.54 -12.27 -15.99
CA SER A 102 -10.48 -13.74 -16.04
C SER A 102 -9.12 -14.35 -16.45
N HIS A 103 -8.26 -13.57 -17.12
CA HIS A 103 -6.95 -14.02 -17.61
C HIS A 103 -5.73 -13.49 -16.83
N LEU A 104 -5.93 -12.86 -15.67
CA LEU A 104 -4.84 -12.24 -14.88
C LEU A 104 -3.92 -13.24 -14.15
N GLY A 105 -3.94 -14.52 -14.52
CA GLY A 105 -3.24 -15.58 -13.78
C GLY A 105 -3.83 -15.85 -12.38
N ILE A 106 -4.99 -15.28 -12.08
CA ILE A 106 -5.87 -15.67 -10.97
C ILE A 106 -6.98 -16.47 -11.65
N GLY A 107 -6.78 -17.78 -11.80
CA GLY A 107 -7.58 -18.59 -12.72
C GLY A 107 -9.09 -18.40 -12.56
N ILE A 108 -9.76 -18.02 -13.64
CA ILE A 108 -11.11 -18.45 -14.10
C ILE A 108 -11.34 -17.79 -15.46
N GLU A 109 -11.34 -18.58 -16.53
CA GLU A 109 -11.62 -18.23 -17.93
C GLU A 109 -13.10 -17.84 -18.14
N ILE A 110 -13.43 -16.64 -18.65
CA ILE A 110 -14.78 -16.35 -19.18
C ILE A 110 -14.73 -15.27 -20.30
N ASN A 111 -15.14 -15.67 -21.51
CA ASN A 111 -15.75 -14.92 -22.62
C ASN A 111 -15.06 -13.67 -23.24
N GLY A 112 -14.36 -13.90 -24.35
CA GLY A 112 -14.65 -13.25 -25.64
C GLY A 112 -14.14 -11.83 -25.92
N GLU A 113 -13.59 -11.10 -24.95
CA GLU A 113 -12.80 -9.89 -25.22
C GLU A 113 -11.31 -10.24 -25.36
N PRO A 114 -10.53 -9.50 -26.18
CA PRO A 114 -9.09 -9.75 -26.28
C PRO A 114 -8.47 -9.67 -24.88
N PRO A 115 -7.78 -10.73 -24.43
CA PRO A 115 -7.30 -10.81 -23.06
C PRO A 115 -6.34 -9.66 -22.78
N ILE A 116 -6.50 -9.02 -21.62
CA ILE A 116 -5.44 -8.18 -21.08
C ILE A 116 -4.34 -9.16 -20.65
N THR A 117 -3.35 -9.36 -21.52
CA THR A 117 -2.23 -10.28 -21.29
C THR A 117 -1.16 -9.66 -20.39
N ASP A 118 -1.14 -8.34 -20.28
CA ASP A 118 -0.18 -7.60 -19.46
C ASP A 118 -0.80 -7.12 -18.14
N LEU A 119 -0.22 -7.61 -17.05
CA LEU A 119 -0.64 -7.34 -15.68
C LEU A 119 -0.49 -5.86 -15.29
N SER A 120 0.51 -5.17 -15.84
CA SER A 120 0.73 -3.74 -15.59
C SER A 120 -0.40 -2.92 -16.19
N THR A 121 -0.75 -3.20 -17.45
CA THR A 121 -1.87 -2.59 -18.18
C THR A 121 -3.20 -2.85 -17.46
N ALA A 122 -3.38 -4.04 -16.88
CA ALA A 122 -4.57 -4.35 -16.09
C ALA A 122 -4.66 -3.47 -14.82
N ILE A 123 -3.56 -3.33 -14.09
CA ILE A 123 -3.46 -2.46 -12.90
C ILE A 123 -3.73 -1.01 -13.27
N GLU A 124 -3.12 -0.49 -14.34
CA GLU A 124 -3.34 0.88 -14.80
C GLU A 124 -4.83 1.15 -15.10
N ARG A 125 -5.49 0.23 -15.82
CA ARG A 125 -6.94 0.33 -16.09
C ARG A 125 -7.77 0.29 -14.81
N MET A 126 -7.42 -0.59 -13.85
CA MET A 126 -8.10 -0.62 -12.55
C MET A 126 -7.96 0.72 -11.82
N LEU A 127 -6.75 1.27 -11.74
CA LEU A 127 -6.49 2.56 -11.09
C LEU A 127 -7.23 3.72 -11.79
N ASP A 128 -7.32 3.70 -13.12
CA ASP A 128 -8.08 4.68 -13.89
C ASP A 128 -9.59 4.64 -13.59
N VAL A 129 -10.15 3.44 -13.42
CA VAL A 129 -11.55 3.28 -13.01
C VAL A 129 -11.79 3.86 -11.62
N VAL A 130 -10.89 3.59 -10.67
CA VAL A 130 -10.95 4.16 -9.31
C VAL A 130 -10.87 5.68 -9.36
N LYS A 131 -9.92 6.23 -10.12
CA LYS A 131 -9.74 7.69 -10.28
C LYS A 131 -10.97 8.37 -10.88
N LYS A 132 -11.55 7.80 -11.93
CA LYS A 132 -12.75 8.35 -12.59
C LYS A 132 -13.98 8.36 -11.69
N LYS A 133 -14.15 7.33 -10.86
CA LYS A 133 -15.26 7.26 -9.89
C LYS A 133 -15.06 8.23 -8.73
N ASN A 134 -13.83 8.39 -8.24
CA ASN A 134 -13.55 9.35 -7.17
C ASN A 134 -13.79 10.81 -7.63
N LYS A 135 -13.42 11.16 -8.88
CA LYS A 135 -13.72 12.48 -9.48
C LYS A 135 -15.22 12.76 -9.68
N LYS A 136 -16.04 11.74 -9.97
CA LYS A 136 -17.50 11.92 -10.14
C LYS A 136 -18.21 12.22 -8.83
N ASN A 137 -17.67 11.76 -7.69
CA ASN A 137 -18.24 12.02 -6.37
C ASN A 137 -17.87 13.39 -5.80
N THR A 138 -16.95 14.14 -6.43
CA THR A 138 -16.53 15.48 -5.98
C THR A 138 -17.33 16.63 -6.63
N HIS A 139 -18.27 16.33 -7.52
CA HIS A 139 -19.09 17.32 -8.23
C HIS A 139 -20.55 17.42 -7.75
N PHE A 140 -20.88 16.75 -6.65
CA PHE A 140 -22.18 16.89 -5.97
C PHE A 140 -21.94 17.16 -4.48
N SER A 141 -21.60 18.40 -4.16
CA SER A 141 -21.74 19.02 -2.83
C SER A 141 -21.92 20.51 -3.03
#